data_AF-A0A067QY73-F1
#
_entry.id   AF-A0A067QY73-F1
#
_cell.length_a   1.000
_cell.length_b   1.000
_cell.length_c   1.000
_cell.angle_alpha   90.00
_cell.angle_beta   90.00
_cell.angle_gamma   90.00
#
_symmetry.space_group_name_H-M   'P 1'
#
loop_
_entity.id
_entity.type
_entity.pdbx_description
1 polymer ?
#
loop_
_entity_poly.entity_id
_entity_poly.type
_entity_poly.pdbx_seq_one_letter_code
_entity_poly.pdbx_strand_id
1 'polypeptide(L)'
;MDYVREFLALGLDSILFGICCNLFIKQYKAIKEVQNAAVVELDSSLEDRVRTQPDQKLPYVAVRGQVKALGAPVTSINNWKTTGTIQKICIKEHLIRRSSAGFWSTDHKRVIQEVYNSVPFVLQASKTSVEVLDAERTDILDLETTESHFEPSNPSGLQLVWGFFTGVQQRGVQTTEEMLKEGTFITGIGELALERGGLKLQAPCDGNPYYLTVLPLSSLIRKLDNEKRIYRFLTIILGGIGIVIIGIIAQRWWTKRARRLNEEAIRRQRDGSQKMRRRHVRDRELNELQQCLVCYQNPREIILLPCGHVCLCLDCSERINDLCPVCRAKVQTKATAYIA
;
A
#
# COMPACT_ATOMS: atom_id res chain seq x y z
N MET A 1 -0.96 -10.90 24.46
CA MET A 1 -0.70 -9.72 23.61
C MET A 1 0.35 -10.04 22.52
N ASP A 2 0.68 -11.31 22.28
CA ASP A 2 1.94 -11.69 21.60
C ASP A 2 1.90 -11.61 20.07
N TYR A 3 0.74 -11.33 19.48
CA TYR A 3 0.55 -11.28 18.02
C TYR A 3 0.17 -9.89 17.50
N VAL A 4 0.04 -8.90 18.39
CA VAL A 4 -0.45 -7.57 18.03
C VAL A 4 0.47 -6.89 17.00
N ARG A 5 1.78 -7.06 17.14
CA ARG A 5 2.77 -6.48 16.21
C ARG A 5 2.69 -7.11 14.83
N GLU A 6 2.56 -8.42 14.77
CA GLU A 6 2.47 -9.20 13.53
C GLU A 6 1.16 -8.90 12.79
N PHE A 7 0.04 -8.77 13.51
CA PHE A 7 -1.23 -8.37 12.90
C PHE A 7 -1.21 -6.92 12.38
N LEU A 8 -0.58 -5.99 13.12
CA LEU A 8 -0.42 -4.61 12.66
C LEU A 8 0.48 -4.54 11.41
N ALA A 9 1.58 -5.30 11.39
CA ALA A 9 2.47 -5.37 10.24
C ALA A 9 1.76 -5.94 9.01
N LEU A 10 1.02 -7.04 9.17
CA LEU A 10 0.22 -7.64 8.09
C LEU A 10 -0.87 -6.68 7.58
N GLY A 11 -1.51 -5.93 8.48
CA GLY A 11 -2.49 -4.91 8.12
C GLY A 11 -1.91 -3.80 7.25
N LEU A 12 -0.75 -3.26 7.64
CA LEU A 12 -0.05 -2.24 6.86
C LEU A 12 0.38 -2.78 5.48
N ASP A 13 0.98 -3.96 5.45
CA ASP A 13 1.41 -4.63 4.21
C ASP A 13 0.22 -4.86 3.25
N SER A 14 -0.91 -5.31 3.79
CA SER A 14 -2.14 -5.52 3.01
C SER A 14 -2.69 -4.22 2.40
N ILE A 15 -2.64 -3.10 3.12
CA ILE A 15 -3.06 -1.79 2.60
C ILE A 15 -2.14 -1.34 1.46
N LEU A 16 -0.82 -1.42 1.67
CA LEU A 16 0.17 -1.05 0.65
C LEU A 16 0.05 -1.94 -0.59
N PHE A 17 -0.13 -3.25 -0.39
CA PHE A 17 -0.35 -4.21 -1.45
C PHE A 17 -1.63 -3.90 -2.23
N GLY A 18 -2.73 -3.57 -1.55
CA GLY A 18 -3.99 -3.17 -2.18
C GLY A 18 -3.85 -1.92 -3.04
N ILE A 19 -3.16 -0.89 -2.55
CA ILE A 19 -2.88 0.34 -3.31
C ILE A 19 -2.02 0.02 -4.54
N CYS A 20 -0.92 -0.72 -4.38
CA CYS A 20 -0.03 -1.09 -5.48
C CYS A 20 -0.74 -1.94 -6.53
N CYS A 21 -1.58 -2.89 -6.12
CA CYS A 21 -2.40 -3.69 -7.02
C CYS A 21 -3.38 -2.83 -7.82
N ASN A 22 -4.06 -1.89 -7.16
CA ASN A 22 -5.01 -1.02 -7.84
C ASN A 22 -4.31 -0.13 -8.87
N LEU A 23 -3.15 0.46 -8.52
CA LEU A 23 -2.32 1.23 -9.45
C LEU A 23 -1.83 0.37 -10.63
N PHE A 24 -1.40 -0.86 -10.36
CA PHE A 24 -0.99 -1.81 -11.41
C PHE A 24 -2.16 -2.14 -12.36
N ILE A 25 -3.35 -2.42 -11.84
CA ILE A 25 -4.55 -2.70 -12.64
C ILE A 25 -4.94 -1.47 -13.47
N LYS A 26 -4.91 -0.26 -12.87
CA LYS A 26 -5.20 1.00 -13.57
C LYS A 26 -4.25 1.22 -14.74
N GLN A 27 -2.93 1.08 -14.53
CA GLN A 27 -1.94 1.23 -15.61
C GLN A 27 -2.05 0.11 -16.66
N TYR A 28 -2.34 -1.13 -16.24
CA TYR A 28 -2.55 -2.24 -17.16
C TYR A 28 -3.76 -2.00 -18.08
N LYS A 29 -4.89 -1.52 -17.52
CA LYS A 29 -6.07 -1.16 -18.30
C LYS A 29 -5.74 -0.02 -19.28
N ALA A 30 -5.10 1.05 -18.80
CA ALA A 30 -4.68 2.18 -19.64
C ALA A 30 -3.82 1.75 -20.83
N ILE A 31 -2.80 0.90 -20.62
CA ILE A 31 -1.94 0.39 -21.70
C ILE A 31 -2.75 -0.41 -22.72
N LYS A 32 -3.67 -1.26 -22.26
CA LYS A 32 -4.50 -2.10 -23.14
C LYS A 32 -5.42 -1.25 -24.00
N GLU A 33 -6.03 -0.21 -23.44
CA GLU A 33 -6.86 0.73 -24.21
C GLU A 33 -6.02 1.50 -25.23
N VAL A 34 -4.85 2.02 -24.85
CA VAL A 34 -3.93 2.72 -25.77
C VAL A 34 -3.45 1.82 -26.90
N GLN A 35 -3.23 0.52 -26.64
CA GLN A 35 -2.87 -0.46 -27.67
C GLN A 35 -4.02 -0.76 -28.64
N ASN A 36 -5.27 -0.74 -28.14
CA ASN A 36 -6.46 -0.98 -28.95
C ASN A 36 -6.97 0.29 -29.64
N ALA A 37 -6.44 1.47 -29.28
CA ALA A 37 -6.83 2.73 -29.87
C ALA A 37 -6.58 2.71 -31.39
N ALA A 38 -7.61 3.04 -32.16
CA ALA A 38 -7.47 3.15 -33.60
C ALA A 38 -6.56 4.34 -33.93
N VAL A 39 -5.46 4.10 -34.63
CA VAL A 39 -4.62 5.17 -35.17
C VAL A 39 -5.35 5.75 -36.37
N VAL A 40 -5.64 7.04 -36.31
CA VAL A 40 -6.40 7.74 -37.33
C VAL A 40 -5.59 8.92 -37.84
N GLU A 41 -5.33 8.89 -39.15
CA GLU A 41 -4.67 9.98 -39.85
C GLU A 41 -5.67 11.11 -40.13
N LEU A 42 -5.15 12.34 -40.06
CA LEU A 42 -5.90 13.58 -40.28
C LEU A 42 -6.12 13.80 -41.78
N ASP A 43 -6.97 12.97 -42.37
CA ASP A 43 -7.32 13.03 -43.80
C ASP A 43 -8.67 13.70 -44.04
N SER A 44 -8.94 14.06 -45.29
CA SER A 44 -10.24 14.61 -45.71
C SER A 44 -11.42 13.64 -45.46
N SER A 45 -11.17 12.33 -45.41
CA SER A 45 -12.18 11.31 -45.11
C SER A 45 -12.47 11.14 -43.62
N LEU A 46 -11.74 11.81 -42.73
CA LEU A 46 -11.91 11.64 -41.28
C LEU A 46 -13.28 12.12 -40.81
N GLU A 47 -13.74 13.27 -41.31
CA GLU A 47 -15.06 13.80 -40.96
C GLU A 47 -16.17 12.82 -41.34
N ASP A 48 -16.10 12.23 -42.53
CA ASP A 48 -17.09 11.25 -42.99
C ASP A 48 -17.07 9.96 -42.15
N ARG A 49 -15.89 9.52 -41.70
CA ARG A 49 -15.75 8.37 -40.78
C ARG A 49 -16.36 8.62 -39.41
N VAL A 50 -16.32 9.85 -38.90
CA VAL A 50 -16.98 10.20 -37.64
C VAL A 50 -18.48 10.31 -37.83
N ARG A 51 -18.95 10.90 -38.95
CA ARG A 51 -20.38 11.00 -39.27
C ARG A 51 -21.09 9.67 -39.44
N THR A 52 -20.38 8.65 -39.91
CA THR A 52 -20.92 7.30 -40.13
C THR A 52 -21.06 6.48 -38.85
N GLN A 53 -20.44 6.91 -37.74
CA GLN A 53 -20.56 6.25 -36.44
C GLN A 53 -21.83 6.68 -35.69
N PRO A 54 -22.39 5.79 -34.84
CA PRO A 54 -23.45 6.18 -33.91
C PRO A 54 -22.97 7.36 -33.05
N ASP A 55 -23.87 8.30 -32.77
CA ASP A 55 -23.64 9.53 -32.01
C ASP A 55 -22.59 10.50 -32.58
N GLN A 56 -22.12 10.29 -33.82
CA GLN A 56 -21.09 11.12 -34.47
C GLN A 56 -19.81 11.24 -33.63
N LYS A 57 -19.44 10.13 -32.98
CA LYS A 57 -18.31 10.05 -32.05
C LYS A 57 -17.48 8.79 -32.30
N LEU A 58 -16.17 8.92 -32.16
CA LEU A 58 -15.24 7.81 -32.04
C LEU A 58 -14.73 7.76 -30.61
N PRO A 59 -14.99 6.68 -29.85
CA PRO A 59 -14.79 6.68 -28.40
C PRO A 59 -13.32 6.74 -27.98
N TYR A 60 -12.41 6.11 -28.73
CA TYR A 60 -10.99 6.10 -28.38
C TYR A 60 -10.10 5.99 -29.62
N VAL A 61 -9.46 7.10 -29.99
CA VAL A 61 -8.60 7.20 -31.17
C VAL A 61 -7.30 7.91 -30.86
N ALA A 62 -6.25 7.55 -31.59
CA ALA A 62 -4.97 8.24 -31.56
C ALA A 62 -4.82 9.05 -32.85
N VAL A 63 -4.72 10.38 -32.71
CA VAL A 63 -4.60 11.34 -33.81
C VAL A 63 -3.26 12.05 -33.71
N ARG A 64 -2.50 12.06 -34.80
CA ARG A 64 -1.21 12.76 -34.86
C ARG A 64 -1.32 13.97 -35.76
N GLY A 65 -0.92 15.14 -35.26
CA GLY A 65 -0.98 16.38 -36.02
C GLY A 65 -0.01 17.43 -35.51
N GLN A 66 0.13 18.48 -36.31
CA GLN A 66 0.94 19.64 -35.98
C GLN A 66 0.11 20.63 -35.14
N VAL A 67 0.69 21.11 -34.05
CA VAL A 67 0.03 22.08 -33.16
C VAL A 67 -0.06 23.45 -33.82
N LYS A 68 -1.25 24.03 -33.84
CA LYS A 68 -1.51 25.38 -34.34
C LYS A 68 -2.52 26.13 -33.46
N ALA A 69 -2.22 27.36 -33.08
CA ALA A 69 -3.10 28.15 -32.21
C ALA A 69 -4.38 28.62 -32.95
N LEU A 70 -5.51 28.58 -32.24
CA LEU A 70 -6.76 29.24 -32.64
C LEU A 70 -6.77 30.65 -32.02
N GLY A 71 -6.04 31.58 -32.63
CA GLY A 71 -5.94 32.97 -32.18
C GLY A 71 -4.49 33.44 -32.06
N ALA A 72 -4.26 34.41 -31.16
CA ALA A 72 -2.91 34.87 -30.86
C ALA A 72 -2.17 33.81 -30.02
N PRO A 73 -1.04 33.27 -30.48
CA PRO A 73 -0.30 32.26 -29.72
C PRO A 73 0.38 32.89 -28.49
N VAL A 74 0.65 32.07 -27.48
CA VAL A 74 1.40 32.48 -26.29
C VAL A 74 2.87 32.63 -26.67
N THR A 75 3.47 33.78 -26.36
CA THR A 75 4.89 34.05 -26.58
C THR A 75 5.71 33.68 -25.35
N SER A 76 6.88 33.09 -25.57
CA SER A 76 7.86 32.85 -24.48
C SER A 76 8.28 34.17 -23.82
N ILE A 77 8.54 34.12 -22.51
CA ILE A 77 8.90 35.30 -21.71
C ILE A 77 10.24 35.90 -22.18
N ASN A 78 11.26 35.07 -22.38
CA ASN A 78 12.60 35.57 -22.73
C ASN A 78 12.95 35.39 -24.21
N ASN A 79 12.12 34.68 -24.99
CA ASN A 79 12.31 34.56 -26.43
C ASN A 79 11.04 34.86 -27.22
N TRP A 80 10.88 36.12 -27.62
CA TRP A 80 9.77 36.61 -28.43
C TRP A 80 9.59 35.89 -29.79
N LYS A 81 10.61 35.18 -30.30
CA LYS A 81 10.50 34.38 -31.53
C LYS A 81 9.83 33.03 -31.33
N THR A 82 9.77 32.54 -30.10
CA THR A 82 9.17 31.23 -29.79
C THR A 82 7.72 31.43 -29.37
N THR A 83 6.80 30.92 -30.18
CA THR A 83 5.37 30.91 -29.92
C THR A 83 4.88 29.50 -29.61
N GLY A 84 3.83 29.39 -28.80
CA GLY A 84 3.23 28.12 -28.41
C GLY A 84 1.77 28.26 -28.03
N THR A 85 1.14 27.12 -27.77
CA THR A 85 -0.29 27.07 -27.41
C THR A 85 -0.50 26.91 -25.92
N ILE A 86 0.41 26.20 -25.25
CA ILE A 86 0.43 26.02 -23.81
C ILE A 86 1.80 26.41 -23.30
N GLN A 87 1.83 27.22 -22.25
CA GLN A 87 3.01 27.62 -21.52
C GLN A 87 2.81 27.28 -20.05
N LYS A 88 3.81 26.65 -19.46
CA LYS A 88 3.90 26.28 -18.07
C LYS A 88 5.14 26.94 -17.49
N ILE A 89 4.93 27.80 -16.50
CA ILE A 89 6.01 28.47 -15.76
C ILE A 89 6.07 27.82 -14.38
N CYS A 90 7.21 27.21 -14.06
CA CYS A 90 7.40 26.52 -12.78
C CYS A 90 8.60 27.11 -12.04
N ILE A 91 8.36 27.53 -10.79
CA ILE A 91 9.37 28.03 -9.89
C ILE A 91 9.63 26.96 -8.83
N LYS A 92 10.84 26.39 -8.85
CA LYS A 92 11.28 25.30 -7.96
C LYS A 92 12.39 25.81 -7.06
N GLU A 93 12.19 25.73 -5.76
CA GLU A 93 13.23 25.94 -4.77
C GLU A 93 14.12 24.70 -4.64
N HIS A 94 15.42 24.90 -4.70
CA HIS A 94 16.41 23.85 -4.43
C HIS A 94 16.83 23.94 -2.97
N LEU A 95 16.66 22.82 -2.25
CA LEU A 95 16.88 22.67 -0.83
C LEU A 95 17.88 21.54 -0.58
N ILE A 96 18.70 21.71 0.46
CA ILE A 96 19.54 20.66 1.02
C ILE A 96 18.90 20.24 2.34
N ARG A 97 18.58 18.94 2.49
CA ARG A 97 17.93 18.43 3.69
C ARG A 97 18.80 17.37 4.36
N ARG A 98 18.81 17.37 5.69
CA ARG A 98 19.41 16.29 6.46
C ARG A 98 18.44 15.11 6.55
N SER A 99 18.86 13.97 6.00
CA SER A 99 18.18 12.68 6.14
C SER A 99 18.14 12.24 7.60
N SER A 100 17.16 11.42 7.98
CA SER A 100 17.06 10.81 9.32
C SER A 100 18.30 9.98 9.70
N ALA A 101 19.04 9.49 8.71
CA ALA A 101 20.33 8.81 8.89
C ALA A 101 21.54 9.77 9.05
N GLY A 102 21.29 11.09 9.09
CA GLY A 102 22.31 12.12 9.35
C GLY A 102 23.04 12.67 8.12
N PHE A 103 22.82 12.11 6.93
CA PHE A 103 23.43 12.56 5.67
C PHE A 103 22.70 13.75 5.04
N TRP A 104 23.45 14.69 4.44
CA TRP A 104 22.88 15.79 3.66
C TRP A 104 22.56 15.33 2.24
N SER A 105 21.29 15.40 1.83
CA SER A 105 20.85 15.17 0.45
C SER A 105 20.65 16.51 -0.26
N THR A 106 21.26 16.66 -1.43
CA THR A 106 21.36 17.92 -2.18
C THR A 106 20.30 18.10 -3.28
N ASP A 107 19.44 17.11 -3.51
CA ASP A 107 18.49 17.09 -4.65
C ASP A 107 17.03 17.27 -4.22
N HIS A 108 16.77 17.85 -3.05
CA HIS A 108 15.39 18.17 -2.67
C HIS A 108 14.92 19.42 -3.42
N LYS A 109 13.87 19.27 -4.22
CA LYS A 109 13.22 20.37 -4.94
C LYS A 109 11.81 20.55 -4.40
N ARG A 110 11.43 21.78 -4.10
CA ARG A 110 10.08 22.16 -3.67
C ARG A 110 9.48 23.10 -4.71
N VAL A 111 8.32 22.76 -5.25
CA VAL A 111 7.59 23.67 -6.14
C VAL A 111 7.02 24.81 -5.31
N ILE A 112 7.43 26.04 -5.62
CA ILE A 112 6.89 27.27 -5.00
C ILE A 112 5.61 27.67 -5.73
N GLN A 113 5.68 27.72 -7.05
CA GLN A 113 4.59 28.20 -7.89
C GLN A 113 4.61 27.51 -9.25
N GLU A 114 3.41 27.27 -9.77
CA GLU A 114 3.18 26.71 -11.10
C GLU A 114 2.04 27.49 -11.74
N VAL A 115 2.29 28.07 -12.92
CA VAL A 115 1.32 28.88 -13.67
C VAL A 115 1.19 28.31 -15.07
N TYR A 116 -0.06 28.19 -15.52
CA TYR A 116 -0.41 27.72 -16.85
C TYR A 116 -1.07 28.85 -17.65
N ASN A 117 -0.54 29.13 -18.82
CA ASN A 117 -1.15 30.00 -19.81
C ASN A 117 -1.47 29.15 -21.04
N SER A 118 -2.74 29.03 -21.38
CA SER A 118 -3.20 28.20 -22.50
C SER A 118 -4.08 29.04 -23.44
N VAL A 119 -3.93 28.79 -24.74
CA VAL A 119 -4.85 29.28 -25.78
C VAL A 119 -5.46 28.08 -26.50
N PRO A 120 -6.71 28.18 -26.98
CA PRO A 120 -7.31 27.12 -27.79
C PRO A 120 -6.44 26.81 -29.01
N PHE A 121 -6.35 25.54 -29.37
CA PHE A 121 -5.48 25.11 -30.47
C PHE A 121 -6.04 23.88 -31.19
N VAL A 122 -5.55 23.68 -32.41
CA VAL A 122 -5.89 22.54 -33.25
C VAL A 122 -4.66 21.69 -33.54
N LEU A 123 -4.91 20.40 -33.73
CA LEU A 123 -4.00 19.49 -34.43
C LEU A 123 -4.34 19.54 -35.91
N GLN A 124 -3.43 20.10 -36.70
CA GLN A 124 -3.58 20.21 -38.14
C GLN A 124 -2.70 19.18 -38.85
N ALA A 125 -3.26 18.46 -39.82
CA ALA A 125 -2.45 17.85 -40.87
C ALA A 125 -3.11 18.13 -42.22
N SER A 126 -2.29 18.54 -43.19
CA SER A 126 -2.76 18.86 -44.54
C SER A 126 -3.90 19.91 -44.52
N LYS A 127 -5.14 19.49 -44.80
CA LYS A 127 -6.33 20.36 -44.85
C LYS A 127 -7.32 20.14 -43.69
N THR A 128 -7.13 19.09 -42.89
CA THR A 128 -8.04 18.73 -41.80
C THR A 128 -7.46 19.21 -40.47
N SER A 129 -8.29 19.79 -39.62
CA SER A 129 -7.90 20.25 -38.29
C SER A 129 -8.85 19.72 -37.23
N VAL A 130 -8.29 19.25 -36.11
CA VAL A 130 -9.05 18.79 -34.95
C VAL A 130 -8.75 19.71 -33.78
N GLU A 131 -9.78 20.36 -33.24
CA GLU A 131 -9.66 21.21 -32.05
C GLU A 131 -9.44 20.35 -30.80
N VAL A 132 -8.48 20.73 -29.97
CA VAL A 132 -8.17 20.01 -28.73
C VAL A 132 -8.87 20.71 -27.57
N LEU A 133 -9.78 20.00 -26.90
CA LEU A 133 -10.48 20.48 -25.71
C LEU A 133 -9.81 19.96 -24.44
N ASP A 134 -9.88 20.76 -23.38
CA ASP A 134 -9.43 20.37 -22.03
C ASP A 134 -7.99 19.82 -21.98
N ALA A 135 -7.06 20.43 -22.73
CA ALA A 135 -5.66 20.00 -22.76
C ALA A 135 -4.98 19.96 -21.37
N GLU A 136 -5.49 20.72 -20.40
CA GLU A 136 -5.02 20.73 -19.01
C GLU A 136 -5.47 19.50 -18.20
N ARG A 137 -6.55 18.82 -18.64
CA ARG A 137 -7.08 17.63 -17.97
C ARG A 137 -6.41 16.33 -18.41
N THR A 138 -5.42 16.39 -19.30
CA THR A 138 -4.69 15.21 -19.75
C THR A 138 -3.89 14.58 -18.62
N ASP A 139 -3.84 13.25 -18.59
CA ASP A 139 -2.98 12.50 -17.68
C ASP A 139 -1.49 12.69 -17.99
N ILE A 140 -1.16 12.92 -19.27
CA ILE A 140 0.19 13.24 -19.74
C ILE A 140 0.09 14.42 -20.70
N LEU A 141 0.76 15.51 -20.34
CA LEU A 141 1.02 16.65 -21.20
C LEU A 141 2.54 16.82 -21.31
N ASP A 142 3.12 16.40 -22.43
CA ASP A 142 4.54 16.62 -22.67
C ASP A 142 4.77 18.04 -23.20
N LEU A 143 5.49 18.84 -22.42
CA LEU A 143 5.93 20.20 -22.79
C LEU A 143 7.44 20.20 -22.98
N GLU A 144 7.94 20.99 -23.93
CA GLU A 144 9.37 21.15 -24.13
C GLU A 144 9.89 22.28 -23.25
N THR A 145 11.01 22.07 -22.54
CA THR A 145 11.66 23.16 -21.80
C THR A 145 12.27 24.15 -22.78
N THR A 146 11.68 25.34 -22.88
CA THR A 146 12.19 26.43 -23.72
C THR A 146 13.34 27.14 -23.01
N GLU A 147 13.24 27.29 -21.69
CA GLU A 147 14.24 27.99 -20.90
C GLU A 147 14.30 27.49 -19.45
N SER A 148 15.50 27.54 -18.87
CA SER A 148 15.68 27.35 -17.44
C SER A 148 16.71 28.32 -16.89
N HIS A 149 16.32 29.10 -15.89
CA HIS A 149 17.21 30.00 -15.16
C HIS A 149 17.33 29.54 -13.70
N PHE A 150 18.54 29.55 -13.14
CA PHE A 150 18.80 29.20 -11.74
C PHE A 150 19.45 30.37 -11.01
N GLU A 151 18.77 30.88 -10.00
CA GLU A 151 19.26 31.93 -9.12
C GLU A 151 19.80 31.32 -7.82
N PRO A 152 21.13 31.35 -7.59
CA PRO A 152 21.69 30.85 -6.36
C PRO A 152 21.28 31.75 -5.18
N SER A 153 20.91 31.12 -4.06
CA SER A 153 20.72 31.85 -2.82
C SER A 153 22.06 31.91 -2.09
N ASN A 154 22.56 33.12 -1.83
CA ASN A 154 23.73 33.32 -0.97
C ASN A 154 23.24 33.43 0.47
N PRO A 155 23.41 32.38 1.31
CA PRO A 155 22.89 32.42 2.66
C PRO A 155 23.65 33.44 3.50
N SER A 156 22.91 34.27 4.22
CA SER A 156 23.49 35.13 5.27
C SER A 156 24.05 34.27 6.42
N GLY A 157 25.03 34.79 7.17
CA GLY A 157 25.71 34.02 8.23
C GLY A 157 24.75 33.42 9.28
N LEU A 158 23.67 34.15 9.61
CA LEU A 158 22.61 33.67 10.51
C LEU A 158 21.74 32.58 9.86
N GLN A 159 21.45 32.66 8.56
CA GLN A 159 20.74 31.60 7.83
C GLN A 159 21.54 30.30 7.74
N LEU A 160 22.87 30.37 7.67
CA LEU A 160 23.72 29.17 7.68
C LEU A 160 23.61 28.42 9.01
N VAL A 161 23.67 29.17 10.13
CA VAL A 161 23.51 28.60 11.48
C VAL A 161 22.09 28.06 11.67
N TRP A 162 21.08 28.82 11.26
CA TRP A 162 19.68 28.38 11.34
C TRP A 162 19.40 27.13 10.48
N GLY A 163 20.01 27.03 9.30
CA GLY A 163 19.93 25.85 8.44
C GLY A 163 20.54 24.59 9.06
N PHE A 164 21.62 24.75 9.84
CA PHE A 164 22.21 23.66 10.63
C PHE A 164 21.27 23.15 11.72
N PHE A 165 20.59 24.06 12.43
CA PHE A 165 19.64 23.71 13.49
C PHE A 165 18.35 23.10 12.95
N THR A 166 17.80 23.64 11.86
CA THR A 166 16.56 23.14 11.23
C THR A 166 16.78 21.91 10.35
N GLY A 167 18.03 21.64 9.95
CA GLY A 167 18.37 20.56 9.03
C GLY A 167 17.89 20.80 7.60
N VAL A 168 17.51 22.03 7.25
CA VAL A 168 17.09 22.44 5.90
C VAL A 168 17.84 23.71 5.52
N GLN A 169 18.51 23.69 4.37
CA GLN A 169 19.21 24.85 3.84
C GLN A 169 18.76 25.14 2.41
N GLN A 170 18.40 26.40 2.13
CA GLN A 170 18.05 26.84 0.78
C GLN A 170 19.33 27.03 -0.06
N ARG A 171 19.35 26.47 -1.26
CA ARG A 171 20.46 26.55 -2.21
C ARG A 171 20.20 27.58 -3.31
N GLY A 172 18.95 27.74 -3.72
CA GLY A 172 18.57 28.66 -4.78
C GLY A 172 17.17 28.40 -5.32
N VAL A 173 16.76 29.20 -6.29
CA VAL A 173 15.47 29.09 -6.96
C VAL A 173 15.71 28.86 -8.44
N GLN A 174 15.03 27.88 -9.01
CA GLN A 174 15.04 27.59 -10.44
C GLN A 174 13.70 27.99 -11.04
N THR A 175 13.72 28.85 -12.04
CA THR A 175 12.55 29.20 -12.85
C THR A 175 12.69 28.47 -14.18
N THR A 176 11.74 27.59 -14.49
CA THR A 176 11.70 26.84 -15.75
C THR A 176 10.45 27.23 -16.54
N GLU A 177 10.64 27.53 -17.81
CA GLU A 177 9.56 27.74 -18.78
C GLU A 177 9.48 26.51 -19.69
N GLU A 178 8.33 25.84 -19.67
CA GLU A 178 8.01 24.71 -20.54
C GLU A 178 6.86 25.11 -21.47
N MET A 179 6.96 24.81 -22.76
CA MET A 179 5.97 25.21 -23.75
C MET A 179 5.66 24.10 -24.75
N LEU A 180 4.40 24.04 -25.16
CA LEU A 180 3.97 23.33 -26.35
C LEU A 180 4.11 24.28 -27.55
N LYS A 181 5.27 24.20 -28.22
CA LYS A 181 5.61 25.11 -29.32
C LYS A 181 4.70 24.89 -30.52
N GLU A 182 4.33 25.99 -31.16
CA GLU A 182 3.61 25.95 -32.43
C GLU A 182 4.46 25.24 -33.49
N GLY A 183 3.82 24.41 -34.30
CA GLY A 183 4.53 23.62 -35.31
C GLY A 183 5.08 22.27 -34.80
N THR A 184 5.00 21.98 -33.51
CA THR A 184 5.40 20.67 -32.96
C THR A 184 4.40 19.58 -33.34
N PHE A 185 4.89 18.40 -33.72
CA PHE A 185 4.03 17.24 -33.93
C PHE A 185 3.73 16.53 -32.62
N ILE A 186 2.45 16.43 -32.27
CA ILE A 186 2.00 15.68 -31.10
C ILE A 186 0.96 14.62 -31.48
N THR A 187 0.86 13.62 -30.61
CA THR A 187 -0.13 12.56 -30.66
C THR A 187 -1.15 12.83 -29.55
N GLY A 188 -2.39 13.11 -29.93
CA GLY A 188 -3.52 13.19 -29.01
C GLY A 188 -4.31 11.89 -29.00
N ILE A 189 -4.57 11.35 -27.82
CA ILE A 189 -5.32 10.10 -27.63
C ILE A 189 -6.54 10.40 -26.76
N GLY A 190 -7.74 10.19 -27.30
CA GLY A 190 -8.99 10.51 -26.63
C GLY A 190 -10.23 10.20 -27.47
N GLU A 191 -11.36 10.78 -27.07
CA GLU A 191 -12.63 10.70 -27.81
C GLU A 191 -12.63 11.78 -28.89
N LEU A 192 -12.96 11.39 -30.12
CA LEU A 192 -13.14 12.32 -31.24
C LEU A 192 -14.63 12.52 -31.49
N ALA A 193 -15.11 13.75 -31.31
CA ALA A 193 -16.51 14.11 -31.52
C ALA A 193 -16.62 15.11 -32.67
N LEU A 194 -17.67 14.98 -33.48
CA LEU A 194 -18.05 16.00 -34.45
C LEU A 194 -19.09 16.92 -33.83
N GLU A 195 -18.74 18.19 -33.64
CA GLU A 195 -19.70 19.23 -33.21
C GLU A 195 -19.89 20.26 -34.32
N ARG A 196 -20.93 21.11 -34.21
CA ARG A 196 -21.41 22.08 -35.23
C ARG A 196 -20.35 23.08 -35.78
N GLY A 197 -19.09 22.99 -35.36
CA GLY A 197 -17.97 23.82 -35.80
C GLY A 197 -16.71 23.05 -36.22
N GLY A 198 -16.74 21.72 -36.29
CA GLY A 198 -15.59 20.90 -36.70
C GLY A 198 -15.35 19.68 -35.81
N LEU A 199 -14.26 18.97 -36.08
CA LEU A 199 -13.82 17.83 -35.28
C LEU A 199 -13.15 18.32 -33.98
N LYS A 200 -13.51 17.70 -32.87
CA LYS A 200 -12.97 18.01 -31.55
C LYS A 200 -12.45 16.76 -30.86
N LEU A 201 -11.25 16.85 -30.29
CA LEU A 201 -10.64 15.82 -29.46
C LEU A 201 -10.84 16.19 -27.99
N GLN A 202 -11.47 15.30 -27.23
CA GLN A 202 -11.85 15.54 -25.84
C GLN A 202 -11.54 14.34 -24.93
N ALA A 203 -11.61 14.57 -23.62
CA ALA A 203 -11.48 13.52 -22.63
C ALA A 203 -12.61 12.48 -22.79
N PRO A 204 -12.29 11.17 -22.83
CA PRO A 204 -13.31 10.13 -22.99
C PRO A 204 -14.30 10.08 -21.81
N CYS A 205 -15.58 9.90 -22.11
CA CYS A 205 -16.62 9.77 -21.08
C CYS A 205 -16.50 8.45 -20.27
N ASP A 206 -15.84 7.43 -20.83
CA ASP A 206 -15.67 6.10 -20.24
C ASP A 206 -14.64 6.03 -19.09
N GLY A 207 -14.05 7.18 -18.71
CA GLY A 207 -12.96 7.25 -17.73
C GLY A 207 -11.63 6.69 -18.25
N ASN A 208 -11.52 6.49 -19.56
CA ASN A 208 -10.27 6.14 -20.22
C ASN A 208 -9.29 7.31 -20.21
N PRO A 209 -7.99 7.04 -20.18
CA PRO A 209 -7.00 8.09 -20.01
C PRO A 209 -6.89 8.98 -21.24
N TYR A 210 -6.68 10.27 -21.00
CA TYR A 210 -6.56 11.29 -22.03
C TYR A 210 -5.11 11.75 -22.12
N TYR A 211 -4.47 11.60 -23.29
CA TYR A 211 -3.04 11.85 -23.46
C TYR A 211 -2.76 12.87 -24.57
N LEU A 212 -1.88 13.82 -24.28
CA LEU A 212 -1.26 14.71 -25.27
C LEU A 212 0.27 14.60 -25.14
N THR A 213 0.89 13.85 -26.06
CA THR A 213 2.32 13.54 -25.99
C THR A 213 3.03 13.84 -27.29
N VAL A 214 4.27 14.32 -27.20
CA VAL A 214 5.18 14.45 -28.36
C VAL A 214 5.63 13.07 -28.88
N LEU A 215 5.51 12.03 -28.06
CA LEU A 215 5.96 10.69 -28.37
C LEU A 215 5.05 10.01 -29.40
N PRO A 216 5.59 9.13 -30.26
CA PRO A 216 4.77 8.21 -31.03
C PRO A 216 4.10 7.18 -30.10
N LEU A 217 3.00 6.60 -30.57
CA LEU A 217 2.20 5.63 -29.80
C LEU A 217 3.05 4.47 -29.24
N SER A 218 4.00 3.94 -30.01
CA SER A 218 4.90 2.86 -29.57
C SER A 218 5.81 3.27 -28.41
N SER A 219 6.35 4.49 -28.44
CA SER A 219 7.18 5.03 -27.35
C SER A 219 6.37 5.32 -26.11
N LEU A 220 5.12 5.80 -26.26
CA LEU A 220 4.20 6.00 -25.15
C LEU A 220 3.88 4.66 -24.46
N ILE A 221 3.53 3.62 -25.23
CA ILE A 221 3.28 2.28 -24.70
C ILE A 221 4.51 1.76 -23.94
N ARG A 222 5.72 1.97 -24.48
CA ARG A 222 6.96 1.59 -23.80
C ARG A 222 7.17 2.35 -22.49
N LYS A 223 6.89 3.66 -22.46
CA LYS A 223 6.98 4.49 -21.25
C LYS A 223 6.02 3.97 -20.16
N LEU A 224 4.77 3.74 -20.53
CA LEU A 224 3.74 3.21 -19.64
C LEU A 224 4.06 1.79 -19.14
N ASP A 225 4.56 0.88 -19.99
CA ASP A 225 4.94 -0.46 -19.55
C ASP A 225 6.14 -0.44 -18.58
N ASN A 226 7.05 0.52 -18.75
CA ASN A 226 8.17 0.70 -17.83
C ASN A 226 7.70 1.19 -16.46
N GLU A 227 6.73 2.10 -16.39
CA GLU A 227 6.11 2.51 -15.12
C GLU A 227 5.34 1.35 -14.47
N LYS A 228 4.57 0.61 -15.25
CA LYS A 228 3.83 -0.58 -14.79
C LYS A 228 4.76 -1.63 -14.18
N ARG A 229 5.97 -1.79 -14.72
CA ARG A 229 6.97 -2.73 -14.22
C ARG A 229 7.35 -2.44 -12.77
N ILE A 230 7.42 -1.16 -12.38
CA ILE A 230 7.72 -0.76 -10.99
C ILE A 230 6.61 -1.25 -10.05
N TYR A 231 5.35 -0.96 -10.37
CA TYR A 231 4.21 -1.41 -9.57
C TYR A 231 4.10 -2.93 -9.50
N ARG A 232 4.44 -3.63 -10.59
CA ARG A 232 4.51 -5.10 -10.60
C ARG A 232 5.54 -5.63 -9.60
N PHE A 233 6.75 -5.08 -9.61
CA PHE A 233 7.80 -5.50 -8.66
C PHE A 233 7.40 -5.21 -7.22
N LEU A 234 6.86 -4.01 -6.94
CA LEU A 234 6.37 -3.65 -5.60
C LEU A 234 5.28 -4.62 -5.12
N THR A 235 4.34 -4.99 -5.99
CA THR A 235 3.27 -5.93 -5.68
C THR A 235 3.81 -7.32 -5.34
N ILE A 236 4.81 -7.83 -6.08
CA ILE A 236 5.46 -9.12 -5.81
C ILE A 236 6.20 -9.09 -4.47
N ILE A 237 6.92 -8.01 -4.17
CA ILE A 237 7.68 -7.86 -2.93
C ILE A 237 6.74 -7.83 -1.72
N LEU A 238 5.72 -6.97 -1.74
CA LEU A 238 4.73 -6.85 -0.66
C LEU A 238 3.98 -8.17 -0.47
N GLY A 239 3.52 -8.80 -1.55
CA GLY A 239 2.89 -10.12 -1.49
C GLY A 239 3.79 -11.19 -0.86
N GLY A 240 5.09 -11.18 -1.17
CA GLY A 240 6.07 -12.06 -0.56
C GLY A 240 6.25 -11.81 0.95
N ILE A 241 6.32 -10.55 1.37
CA ILE A 241 6.40 -10.16 2.78
C ILE A 241 5.17 -10.63 3.55
N GLY A 242 3.97 -10.41 3.00
CA GLY A 242 2.72 -10.88 3.59
C GLY A 242 2.69 -12.40 3.81
N ILE A 243 3.12 -13.19 2.82
CA ILE A 243 3.20 -14.66 2.92
C ILE A 243 4.15 -15.08 4.05
N VAL A 244 5.32 -14.42 4.17
CA VAL A 244 6.29 -14.70 5.23
C VAL A 244 5.71 -14.40 6.61
N ILE A 245 5.04 -13.26 6.79
CA ILE A 245 4.41 -12.88 8.07
C ILE A 245 3.32 -13.89 8.45
N ILE A 246 2.47 -14.28 7.50
CA ILE A 246 1.43 -15.31 7.71
C ILE A 246 2.08 -16.64 8.11
N GLY A 247 3.17 -17.04 7.45
CA GLY A 247 3.94 -18.23 7.79
C GLY A 247 4.49 -18.22 9.23
N ILE A 248 5.03 -17.09 9.68
CA ILE A 248 5.55 -16.92 11.05
C ILE A 248 4.41 -17.04 12.07
N ILE A 249 3.27 -16.38 11.82
CA ILE A 249 2.08 -16.47 12.70
C ILE A 249 1.60 -17.91 12.79
N ALA A 250 1.48 -18.60 11.64
CA ALA A 250 1.06 -20.00 11.58
C ALA A 250 2.02 -20.93 12.33
N GLN A 251 3.34 -20.77 12.14
CA GLN A 251 4.35 -21.57 12.83
C GLN A 251 4.31 -21.35 14.35
N ARG A 252 4.20 -20.10 14.82
CA ARG A 252 4.05 -19.80 16.25
C ARG A 252 2.74 -20.35 16.81
N TRP A 253 1.66 -20.30 16.05
CA TRP A 253 0.39 -20.86 16.46
C TRP A 253 0.45 -22.39 16.57
N TRP A 254 1.02 -23.08 15.58
CA TRP A 254 1.21 -24.53 15.60
C TRP A 254 2.11 -24.99 16.74
N THR A 255 3.25 -24.33 16.97
CA THR A 255 4.15 -24.69 18.07
C THR A 255 3.51 -24.50 19.43
N LYS A 256 2.73 -23.43 19.64
CA LYS A 256 1.97 -23.22 20.89
C LYS A 256 0.88 -24.26 21.07
N ARG A 257 0.19 -24.65 20.00
CA ARG A 257 -0.83 -25.70 20.03
C ARG A 257 -0.24 -27.08 20.32
N ALA A 258 0.88 -27.42 19.69
CA ALA A 258 1.61 -28.66 19.94
C ALA A 258 2.11 -28.75 21.39
N ARG A 259 2.62 -27.66 21.97
CA ARG A 259 3.01 -27.60 23.39
C ARG A 259 1.84 -27.89 24.32
N ARG A 260 0.67 -27.29 24.08
CA ARG A 260 -0.54 -27.55 24.90
C ARG A 260 -0.96 -29.01 24.86
N LEU A 261 -0.96 -29.62 23.67
CA LEU A 261 -1.27 -31.04 23.52
C LEU A 261 -0.26 -31.94 24.25
N ASN A 262 1.04 -31.63 24.17
CA ASN A 262 2.07 -32.36 24.90
C ASN A 262 1.93 -32.19 26.42
N GLU A 263 1.63 -30.99 26.91
CA GLU A 263 1.38 -30.73 28.33
C GLU A 263 0.16 -31.52 28.83
N GLU A 264 -0.92 -31.56 28.07
CA GLU A 264 -2.11 -32.36 28.38
C GLU A 264 -1.79 -33.86 28.37
N ALA A 265 -1.02 -34.34 27.39
CA ALA A 265 -0.59 -35.74 27.33
C ALA A 265 0.28 -36.12 28.55
N ILE A 266 1.23 -35.28 28.93
CA ILE A 266 2.08 -35.47 30.12
C ILE A 266 1.22 -35.45 31.39
N ARG A 267 0.26 -34.52 31.51
CA ARG A 267 -0.68 -34.47 32.64
C ARG A 267 -1.49 -35.76 32.74
N ARG A 268 -2.08 -36.20 31.62
CA ARG A 268 -2.85 -37.47 31.56
C ARG A 268 -1.99 -38.68 31.91
N GLN A 269 -0.72 -38.74 31.48
CA GLN A 269 0.19 -39.80 31.87
C GLN A 269 0.49 -39.80 33.37
N ARG A 270 0.72 -38.62 33.98
CA ARG A 270 0.93 -38.49 35.43
C ARG A 270 -0.30 -38.96 36.22
N ASP A 271 -1.49 -38.50 35.83
CA ASP A 271 -2.74 -38.90 36.48
C ASP A 271 -2.99 -40.40 36.33
N GLY A 272 -2.71 -40.96 35.15
CA GLY A 272 -2.78 -42.41 34.89
C GLY A 272 -1.82 -43.22 35.77
N SER A 273 -0.57 -42.78 35.86
CA SER A 273 0.46 -43.42 36.71
C SER A 273 0.07 -43.36 38.20
N GLN A 274 -0.41 -42.21 38.69
CA GLN A 274 -0.90 -42.10 40.07
C GLN A 274 -2.08 -43.03 40.34
N LYS A 275 -3.05 -43.12 39.42
CA LYS A 275 -4.19 -44.06 39.53
C LYS A 275 -3.72 -45.51 39.54
N MET A 276 -2.73 -45.88 38.73
CA MET A 276 -2.15 -47.22 38.72
C MET A 276 -1.44 -47.55 40.04
N ARG A 277 -0.64 -46.62 40.57
CA ARG A 277 -0.02 -46.79 41.91
C ARG A 277 -1.07 -47.04 42.98
N ARG A 278 -2.18 -46.29 42.97
CA ARG A 278 -3.30 -46.51 43.90
C ARG A 278 -4.00 -47.84 43.72
N ARG A 279 -4.17 -48.33 42.48
CA ARG A 279 -4.69 -49.69 42.21
C ARG A 279 -3.79 -50.75 42.84
N HIS A 280 -2.48 -50.68 42.59
CA HIS A 280 -1.52 -51.62 43.19
C HIS A 280 -1.56 -51.62 44.73
N VAL A 281 -1.75 -50.47 45.36
CA VAL A 281 -1.89 -50.39 46.83
C VAL A 281 -3.21 -50.99 47.30
N ARG A 282 -4.32 -50.80 46.57
CA ARG A 282 -5.61 -51.46 46.87
C ARG A 282 -5.52 -52.98 46.79
N ASP A 283 -4.81 -53.49 45.79
CA ASP A 283 -4.67 -54.94 45.57
C ASP A 283 -3.87 -55.65 46.68
N ARG A 284 -3.17 -54.89 47.55
CA ARG A 284 -2.42 -55.42 48.71
C ARG A 284 -3.26 -55.62 49.98
N GLU A 285 -4.59 -55.61 49.88
CA GLU A 285 -5.53 -55.68 51.02
C GLU A 285 -5.23 -54.59 52.08
N LEU A 286 -5.73 -53.37 51.83
CA LEU A 286 -5.64 -52.29 52.82
C LEU A 286 -6.49 -52.60 54.06
N ASN A 287 -5.89 -52.50 55.25
CA ASN A 287 -6.63 -52.54 56.52
C ASN A 287 -7.65 -51.39 56.61
N GLU A 288 -8.75 -51.56 57.35
CA GLU A 288 -9.79 -50.53 57.54
C GLU A 288 -9.22 -49.19 58.05
N LEU A 289 -8.15 -49.25 58.84
CA LEU A 289 -7.44 -48.09 59.37
C LEU A 289 -6.62 -47.32 58.31
N GLN A 290 -6.33 -47.95 57.16
CA GLN A 290 -5.54 -47.35 56.07
C GLN A 290 -6.43 -46.84 54.92
N GLN A 291 -7.72 -47.20 54.90
CA GLN A 291 -8.67 -46.78 53.88
C GLN A 291 -9.31 -45.43 54.19
N CYS A 292 -9.55 -44.63 53.15
CA CYS A 292 -10.24 -43.34 53.25
C CYS A 292 -11.64 -43.50 53.85
N LEU A 293 -11.98 -42.67 54.85
CA LEU A 293 -13.27 -42.73 55.57
C LEU A 293 -14.48 -42.35 54.71
N VAL A 294 -14.27 -41.80 53.52
CA VAL A 294 -15.36 -41.31 52.65
C VAL A 294 -15.65 -42.30 51.54
N CYS A 295 -14.63 -42.77 50.82
CA CYS A 295 -14.83 -43.71 49.72
C CYS A 295 -14.62 -45.18 50.10
N TYR A 296 -13.99 -45.48 51.25
CA TYR A 296 -13.64 -46.84 51.70
C TYR A 296 -12.92 -47.70 50.64
N GLN A 297 -12.25 -47.05 49.69
CA GLN A 297 -11.63 -47.71 48.55
C GLN A 297 -10.16 -47.32 48.39
N ASN A 298 -9.85 -46.02 48.45
CA ASN A 298 -8.48 -45.52 48.27
C ASN A 298 -7.74 -45.38 49.62
N PRO A 299 -6.40 -45.49 49.64
CA PRO A 299 -5.62 -45.26 50.86
C PRO A 299 -5.72 -43.80 51.33
N ARG A 300 -5.53 -43.58 52.64
CA ARG A 300 -5.42 -42.25 53.24
C ARG A 300 -4.09 -41.62 52.82
N GLU A 301 -4.13 -40.44 52.22
CA GLU A 301 -2.95 -39.77 51.63
C GLU A 301 -2.83 -38.31 52.10
N ILE A 302 -3.84 -37.76 52.78
CA ILE A 302 -3.95 -36.31 53.03
C ILE A 302 -4.10 -36.03 54.53
N ILE A 303 -3.25 -35.14 55.04
CA ILE A 303 -3.36 -34.55 56.38
C ILE A 303 -4.12 -33.22 56.31
N LEU A 304 -5.09 -33.06 57.20
CA LEU A 304 -5.88 -31.83 57.35
C LEU A 304 -5.30 -30.98 58.47
N LEU A 305 -4.96 -29.72 58.19
CA LEU A 305 -4.40 -28.79 59.17
C LEU A 305 -5.41 -27.69 59.54
N PRO A 306 -5.41 -27.23 60.82
CA PRO A 306 -4.43 -27.54 61.87
C PRO A 306 -4.71 -28.84 62.66
N CYS A 307 -5.83 -29.52 62.44
CA CYS A 307 -6.26 -30.62 63.32
C CYS A 307 -5.44 -31.92 63.20
N GLY A 308 -4.58 -32.06 62.20
CA GLY A 308 -3.63 -33.17 62.02
C GLY A 308 -4.24 -34.49 61.54
N HIS A 309 -5.54 -34.57 61.26
CA HIS A 309 -6.18 -35.83 60.92
C HIS A 309 -5.84 -36.29 59.50
N VAL A 310 -5.34 -37.52 59.40
CA VAL A 310 -5.09 -38.23 58.13
C VAL A 310 -6.23 -39.22 57.90
N CYS A 311 -7.27 -38.77 57.19
CA CYS A 311 -8.54 -39.52 57.05
C CYS A 311 -9.09 -39.58 55.62
N LEU A 312 -8.49 -38.84 54.68
CA LEU A 312 -8.96 -38.71 53.30
C LEU A 312 -7.90 -39.20 52.31
N CYS A 313 -8.35 -39.78 51.20
CA CYS A 313 -7.53 -39.91 49.99
C CYS A 313 -7.49 -38.56 49.24
N LEU A 314 -6.56 -38.40 48.28
CA LEU A 314 -6.46 -37.17 47.48
C LEU A 314 -7.81 -36.78 46.84
N ASP A 315 -8.49 -37.72 46.17
CA ASP A 315 -9.73 -37.45 45.41
C ASP A 315 -10.88 -36.98 46.31
N CYS A 316 -11.03 -37.56 47.51
CA CYS A 316 -12.03 -37.14 48.49
C CYS A 316 -11.65 -35.80 49.16
N SER A 317 -10.35 -35.54 49.30
CA SER A 317 -9.88 -34.27 49.85
C SER A 317 -10.17 -33.08 48.92
N GLU A 318 -10.21 -33.25 47.60
CA GLU A 318 -10.57 -32.17 46.67
C GLU A 318 -12.04 -31.72 46.82
N ARG A 319 -12.92 -32.66 47.19
CA ARG A 319 -14.36 -32.40 47.37
C ARG A 319 -14.71 -31.83 48.74
N ILE A 320 -13.94 -32.14 49.77
CA ILE A 320 -14.21 -31.75 51.16
C ILE A 320 -13.26 -30.63 51.56
N ASN A 321 -13.73 -29.38 51.55
CA ASN A 321 -12.89 -28.20 51.75
C ASN A 321 -13.06 -27.51 53.11
N ASP A 322 -14.21 -27.68 53.77
CA ASP A 322 -14.56 -26.80 54.89
C ASP A 322 -14.31 -27.41 56.27
N LEU A 323 -14.66 -28.69 56.46
CA LEU A 323 -14.64 -29.34 57.78
C LEU A 323 -13.98 -30.72 57.73
N CYS A 324 -13.21 -31.05 58.77
CA CYS A 324 -12.63 -32.36 58.96
C CYS A 324 -13.72 -33.43 59.21
N PRO A 325 -13.78 -34.54 58.45
CA PRO A 325 -14.76 -35.61 58.67
C PRO A 325 -14.70 -36.25 60.07
N VAL A 326 -13.54 -36.20 60.72
CA VAL A 326 -13.31 -36.83 62.03
C VAL A 326 -13.71 -35.89 63.17
N CYS A 327 -13.16 -34.67 63.19
CA CYS A 327 -13.30 -33.76 64.33
C CYS A 327 -14.13 -32.50 64.04
N ARG A 328 -14.63 -32.34 62.80
CA ARG A 328 -15.39 -31.17 62.33
C ARG A 328 -14.68 -29.82 62.49
N ALA A 329 -13.38 -29.81 62.77
CA ALA A 329 -12.58 -28.59 62.77
C ALA A 329 -12.48 -28.00 61.35
N LYS A 330 -12.43 -26.66 61.27
CA LYS A 330 -12.27 -25.95 60.00
C LYS A 330 -10.92 -26.27 59.35
N VAL A 331 -10.95 -26.75 58.11
CA VAL A 331 -9.74 -27.06 57.36
C VAL A 331 -9.15 -25.76 56.80
N GLN A 332 -7.90 -25.47 57.13
CA GLN A 332 -7.19 -24.29 56.62
C GLN A 332 -6.26 -24.67 55.48
N THR A 333 -5.47 -25.73 55.67
CA THR A 333 -4.51 -26.22 54.68
C THR A 333 -4.54 -27.74 54.65
N LYS A 334 -4.16 -28.30 53.49
CA LYS A 334 -4.09 -29.73 53.24
C LYS A 334 -2.70 -30.03 52.71
N ALA A 335 -2.09 -31.10 53.20
CA ALA A 335 -0.81 -31.55 52.71
C ALA A 335 -0.84 -33.07 52.47
N THR A 336 0.03 -33.56 51.59
CA THR A 336 0.23 -34.99 51.38
C THR A 336 0.96 -35.59 52.58
N ALA A 337 0.38 -36.61 53.20
CA ALA A 337 0.97 -37.35 54.31
C ALA A 337 1.68 -38.60 53.79
N TYR A 338 2.93 -38.79 54.19
CA TYR A 338 3.69 -40.02 53.94
C TYR A 338 3.59 -40.88 55.19
N ILE A 339 2.71 -41.89 55.16
CA ILE A 339 2.60 -42.89 56.21
C ILE A 339 3.55 -44.02 55.82
N ALA A 340 4.63 -44.19 56.60
CA ALA A 340 5.64 -45.21 56.38
C ALA A 340 5.11 -46.61 56.74
#